data_AF-X6P5R2-F1
#
_entry.id   AF-X6P5R2-F1
#
_cell.length_a   1.000
_cell.length_b   1.000
_cell.length_c   1.000
_cell.angle_alpha   90.00
_cell.angle_beta   90.00
_cell.angle_gamma   90.00
#
_symmetry.space_group_name_H-M   'P 1'
#
loop_
_entity.id
_entity.type
_entity.pdbx_description
1 polymer ?
#
loop_
_entity_poly.entity_id
_entity_poly.type
_entity_poly.pdbx_seq_one_letter_code
_entity_poly.pdbx_strand_id
1 'polypeptide(L)'
;MSNQIFQILKDLPIAISQSQCVLHKDEILICGSLDDSNCYSYHTLKSEYKFICEYPSNVTLIGHCVVKLVDSSKSSNQITLLSFGGLKKHTLIMKYVSVWSDDNNENKMNKSKELKKADNCNQW
;
A
#
# COMPACT_ATOMS: atom_id res chain seq x y z
N MET A 1 15.84 -14.49 29.98
CA MET A 1 15.07 -14.16 28.77
C MET A 1 15.05 -12.65 28.65
N SER A 2 15.62 -12.09 27.58
CA SER A 2 15.71 -10.64 27.39
C SER A 2 14.31 -10.05 27.27
N ASN A 3 13.92 -9.22 28.24
CA ASN A 3 12.67 -8.49 28.27
C ASN A 3 12.76 -7.30 27.32
N GLN A 4 12.81 -7.57 26.02
CA GLN A 4 12.86 -6.53 25.00
C GLN A 4 11.46 -5.94 24.83
N ILE A 5 11.27 -4.70 25.30
CA ILE A 5 10.02 -3.94 25.19
C ILE A 5 9.75 -3.55 23.72
N PHE A 6 10.79 -3.55 22.88
CA PHE A 6 10.71 -3.24 21.46
C PHE A 6 11.47 -4.27 20.62
N GLN A 7 10.92 -4.56 19.45
CA GLN A 7 11.57 -5.35 18.41
C GLN A 7 11.97 -4.42 17.27
N ILE A 8 13.24 -4.49 16.86
CA ILE A 8 13.73 -3.83 15.66
C ILE A 8 13.32 -4.69 14.46
N LEU A 9 12.60 -4.09 13.51
CA LEU A 9 12.19 -4.73 12.25
C LEU A 9 13.20 -4.42 11.14
N LYS A 10 13.03 -5.07 9.98
CA LYS A 10 13.84 -4.80 8.80
C LYS A 10 13.75 -3.33 8.39
N ASP A 11 14.91 -2.72 8.15
CA ASP A 11 15.02 -1.34 7.67
C ASP A 11 14.20 -1.15 6.40
N LEU A 12 13.64 0.05 6.25
CA LEU A 12 12.93 0.43 5.04
C LEU A 12 13.89 0.51 3.85
N PRO A 13 13.43 0.18 2.63
CA PRO A 13 14.23 0.32 1.43
C PRO A 13 14.58 1.78 1.12
N ILE A 14 13.78 2.73 1.62
CA ILE A 14 13.96 4.17 1.46
C ILE A 14 13.65 4.89 2.78
N ALA A 15 14.23 6.08 2.96
CA ALA A 15 13.84 6.97 4.04
C ALA A 15 12.44 7.54 3.75
N ILE A 16 11.51 7.36 4.69
CA ILE A 16 10.16 7.94 4.60
C ILE A 16 9.97 9.00 5.67
N SER A 17 9.31 10.10 5.31
CA SER A 17 8.97 11.22 6.19
C SER A 17 7.50 11.58 5.97
N GLN A 18 6.73 11.66 7.05
CA GLN A 18 5.29 12.01 7.03
C GLN A 18 4.43 11.10 6.11
N SER A 19 4.88 9.87 5.86
CA SER A 19 4.14 8.89 5.07
C SER A 19 2.81 8.51 5.73
N GLN A 20 1.81 8.21 4.91
CA GLN A 20 0.53 7.66 5.38
C GLN A 20 0.55 6.14 5.23
N CYS A 21 0.14 5.45 6.28
CA CYS A 21 0.15 3.99 6.32
C CYS A 21 -1.27 3.43 6.49
N VAL A 22 -1.58 2.34 5.77
CA VAL A 22 -2.88 1.68 5.79
C VAL A 22 -2.71 0.17 6.03
N LEU A 23 -3.41 -0.36 7.04
CA LEU A 23 -3.41 -1.80 7.31
C LEU A 23 -4.38 -2.56 6.38
N HIS A 24 -3.87 -3.61 5.73
CA HIS A 24 -4.67 -4.58 4.98
C HIS A 24 -4.17 -6.01 5.22
N LYS A 25 -4.89 -6.77 6.06
CA LYS A 25 -4.52 -8.14 6.44
C LYS A 25 -3.11 -8.13 7.05
N ASP A 26 -2.19 -8.94 6.52
CA ASP A 26 -0.81 -9.04 6.96
C ASP A 26 0.10 -7.95 6.34
N GLU A 27 -0.48 -6.97 5.64
CA GLU A 27 0.24 -5.92 4.93
C GLU A 27 0.03 -4.54 5.55
N ILE A 28 1.10 -3.76 5.66
CA ILE A 28 1.06 -2.32 5.90
C ILE A 28 1.41 -1.63 4.58
N LEU A 29 0.42 -0.98 3.97
CA LEU A 29 0.61 -0.17 2.78
C LEU A 29 1.17 1.18 3.21
N ILE A 30 2.27 1.60 2.61
CA ILE A 30 2.98 2.85 2.85
C ILE A 30 2.79 3.69 1.60
N CYS A 31 2.08 4.81 1.70
CA CYS A 31 1.63 5.59 0.55
C CYS A 31 2.40 6.91 0.45
N GLY A 32 3.51 6.90 -0.28
CA GLY A 32 4.33 8.10 -0.53
C GLY A 32 4.92 8.70 0.74
N SER A 33 5.62 9.81 0.59
CA SER A 33 6.41 10.51 1.59
C SER A 33 6.50 11.99 1.21
N LEU A 34 7.00 12.82 2.11
CA LEU A 34 7.25 14.25 1.85
C LEU A 34 8.06 14.48 0.56
N ASP A 35 9.13 13.70 0.37
CA ASP A 35 10.12 13.85 -0.71
C ASP A 35 10.17 12.64 -1.65
N ASP A 36 9.22 11.69 -1.53
CA ASP A 36 9.20 10.47 -2.34
C ASP A 36 7.75 10.07 -2.69
N SER A 37 7.45 9.87 -3.97
CA SER A 37 6.14 9.46 -4.46
C SER A 37 5.90 7.95 -4.38
N ASN A 38 6.92 7.15 -4.08
CA ASN A 38 6.86 5.70 -4.07
C ASN A 38 5.94 5.14 -2.98
N CYS A 39 5.18 4.11 -3.35
CA CYS A 39 4.33 3.35 -2.45
C CYS A 39 4.87 1.93 -2.29
N TYR A 40 4.80 1.41 -1.05
CA TYR A 40 5.29 0.08 -0.70
C TYR A 40 4.25 -0.70 0.09
N SER A 41 4.32 -2.02 0.05
CA SER A 41 3.64 -2.92 0.98
C SER A 41 4.70 -3.60 1.84
N TYR A 42 4.59 -3.44 3.16
CA TYR A 42 5.36 -4.19 4.13
C TYR A 42 4.54 -5.38 4.63
N HIS A 43 5.05 -6.59 4.43
CA HIS A 43 4.40 -7.80 4.92
C HIS A 43 4.88 -8.14 6.32
N THR A 44 3.99 -8.00 7.30
CA THR A 44 4.28 -8.17 8.74
C THR A 44 4.86 -9.54 9.09
N LEU A 45 4.30 -10.62 8.54
CA LEU A 45 4.81 -11.98 8.80
C LEU A 45 6.14 -12.30 8.09
N LYS A 46 6.38 -11.74 6.91
CA LYS A 46 7.60 -12.00 6.12
C LYS A 46 8.73 -11.02 6.45
N SER A 47 8.40 -9.91 7.10
CA SER A 47 9.33 -8.80 7.35
C SER A 47 10.02 -8.29 6.08
N GLU A 48 9.25 -8.17 4.99
CA GLU A 48 9.76 -7.75 3.68
C GLU A 48 8.90 -6.64 3.07
N TYR A 49 9.53 -5.83 2.22
CA TYR A 49 8.89 -4.74 1.49
C TYR A 49 8.79 -5.11 0.01
N LYS A 50 7.66 -4.77 -0.62
CA LYS A 50 7.49 -4.80 -2.07
C LYS A 50 7.00 -3.45 -2.56
N PHE A 51 7.57 -2.99 -3.67
CA PHE A 51 7.07 -1.82 -4.38
C PHE A 51 5.64 -2.06 -4.89
N ILE A 52 4.81 -1.01 -4.87
CA ILE A 52 3.44 -1.02 -5.39
C ILE A 52 3.38 -0.17 -6.66
N CYS A 53 3.59 1.14 -6.52
CA CYS A 53 3.45 2.16 -7.56
C CYS A 53 3.98 3.51 -7.06
N GLU A 54 3.82 4.56 -7.86
CA GLU A 54 4.17 5.93 -7.51
C GLU A 54 2.93 6.83 -7.60
N TYR A 55 2.88 7.88 -6.77
CA TYR A 55 1.97 9.00 -7.01
C TYR A 55 2.35 9.74 -8.31
N PRO A 56 1.37 10.37 -9.01
CA PRO A 56 1.65 11.21 -10.16
C PRO A 56 2.61 12.36 -9.82
N SER A 57 3.50 12.69 -10.75
CA SER A 57 4.58 13.69 -10.53
C SER A 57 4.07 15.12 -10.25
N ASN A 58 2.81 15.41 -10.55
CA ASN A 58 2.17 16.69 -10.29
C ASN A 58 1.46 16.78 -8.92
N VAL A 59 1.51 15.72 -8.10
CA VAL A 59 0.85 15.64 -6.79
C VAL A 59 1.84 15.96 -5.67
N THR A 60 1.41 16.75 -4.68
CA THR A 60 2.22 17.09 -3.51
C THR A 60 1.67 16.37 -2.28
N LEU A 61 2.53 15.65 -1.57
CA LEU A 61 2.13 14.80 -0.45
C LEU A 61 2.24 15.47 0.93
N ILE A 62 2.67 16.74 0.99
CA ILE A 62 2.68 17.54 2.23
C ILE A 62 1.27 17.65 2.79
N GLY A 63 1.00 17.02 3.94
CA GLY A 63 -0.30 17.08 4.60
C GLY A 63 -1.41 16.28 3.92
N HIS A 64 -1.05 15.28 3.11
CA HIS A 64 -2.03 14.36 2.54
C HIS A 64 -2.50 13.32 3.57
N CYS A 65 -3.68 12.75 3.32
CA CYS A 65 -4.29 11.69 4.11
C CYS A 65 -4.69 10.56 3.17
N VAL A 66 -4.48 9.31 3.59
CA VAL A 66 -4.95 8.13 2.85
C VAL A 66 -5.91 7.35 3.73
N VAL A 67 -7.09 7.05 3.20
CA VAL A 67 -8.11 6.28 3.90
C VAL A 67 -8.48 5.03 3.10
N LYS A 68 -8.77 3.96 3.84
CA LYS A 68 -9.25 2.70 3.28
C LYS A 68 -10.77 2.71 3.24
N LEU A 69 -11.34 2.53 2.07
CA LEU A 69 -12.77 2.30 1.92
C LEU A 69 -13.06 0.83 2.23
N VAL A 70 -13.88 0.58 3.25
CA VAL A 70 -14.32 -0.76 3.62
C VAL A 70 -15.47 -1.14 2.69
N ASP A 71 -15.22 -2.05 1.75
CA ASP A 71 -16.29 -2.65 0.97
C ASP A 71 -16.87 -3.88 1.71
N SER A 72 -18.19 -3.97 1.71
CA SER A 72 -18.96 -5.06 2.35
C SER A 72 -18.86 -6.41 1.62
N SER A 73 -18.21 -6.45 0.46
CA SER A 73 -17.98 -7.68 -0.31
C SER A 73 -16.85 -8.52 0.31
N LYS A 74 -17.23 -9.55 1.08
CA LYS A 74 -16.38 -10.31 2.02
C LYS A 74 -15.16 -11.08 1.44
N SER A 75 -14.84 -11.02 0.15
CA SER A 75 -14.01 -12.07 -0.48
C SER A 75 -12.89 -11.63 -1.42
N SER A 76 -12.62 -10.35 -1.64
CA SER A 76 -11.52 -9.95 -2.54
C SER A 76 -10.23 -9.62 -1.76
N ASN A 77 -9.08 -10.02 -2.33
CA ASN A 77 -7.76 -9.47 -1.95
C ASN A 77 -7.58 -8.02 -2.43
N GLN A 78 -8.68 -7.35 -2.71
CA GLN A 78 -8.75 -6.03 -3.30
C GLN A 78 -9.38 -5.08 -2.29
N ILE A 79 -8.84 -3.88 -2.21
CA ILE A 79 -9.44 -2.77 -1.46
C ILE A 79 -9.40 -1.52 -2.30
N THR A 80 -10.18 -0.53 -1.90
CA THR A 80 -10.10 0.81 -2.47
C THR A 80 -9.45 1.73 -1.45
N LEU A 81 -8.44 2.46 -1.89
CA LEU A 81 -7.82 3.55 -1.14
C LEU A 81 -8.24 4.89 -1.75
N LEU A 82 -8.52 5.86 -0.90
CA LEU A 82 -8.72 7.25 -1.28
C LEU A 82 -7.60 8.08 -0.69
N SER A 83 -6.91 8.84 -1.54
CA SER A 83 -5.90 9.82 -1.12
C SER A 83 -6.49 11.21 -1.26
N PHE A 84 -6.46 11.96 -0.16
CA PHE A 84 -6.97 13.31 -0.06
C PHE A 84 -5.89 14.27 0.37
N GLY A 85 -6.09 15.52 -0.02
CA GLY A 85 -5.66 16.64 0.80
C GLY A 85 -4.43 17.33 0.26
N GLY A 86 -3.57 17.69 1.21
CA GLY A 86 -2.31 18.36 1.03
C GLY A 86 -2.37 19.87 0.81
N LEU A 87 -1.25 20.55 1.12
CA LEU A 87 -0.99 21.97 0.84
C LEU A 87 -1.45 22.37 -0.58
N LYS A 88 -1.28 21.45 -1.53
CA LYS A 88 -1.94 21.51 -2.85
C LYS A 88 -3.00 20.42 -2.91
N LYS A 89 -4.24 20.83 -3.20
CA LYS A 89 -5.41 19.95 -3.21
C LYS A 89 -5.28 18.85 -4.25
N HIS A 90 -5.44 17.60 -3.84
CA HIS A 90 -5.75 16.48 -4.73
C HIS A 90 -6.83 15.56 -4.14
N THR A 91 -7.40 14.73 -5.02
CA THR A 91 -8.29 13.64 -4.65
C THR A 91 -8.05 12.51 -5.65
N LEU A 92 -7.53 11.38 -5.17
CA LEU A 92 -7.15 10.23 -5.99
C LEU A 92 -7.77 8.95 -5.42
N ILE A 93 -7.99 7.98 -6.30
CA ILE A 93 -8.54 6.67 -5.96
C ILE A 93 -7.63 5.59 -6.52
N MET A 94 -7.23 4.64 -5.67
CA MET A 94 -6.48 3.46 -6.09
C MET A 94 -7.25 2.20 -5.71
N LYS A 95 -7.52 1.35 -6.69
CA LYS A 95 -7.86 -0.05 -6.43
C LYS A 95 -6.56 -0.80 -6.13
N TYR A 96 -6.38 -1.25 -4.90
CA TYR A 96 -5.22 -2.02 -4.50
C TYR A 96 -5.51 -3.51 -4.51
N VAL A 97 -4.62 -4.31 -5.12
CA VAL A 97 -4.57 -5.78 -5.02
C VAL A 97 -3.21 -6.18 -4.47
N SER A 98 -3.24 -7.03 -3.44
CA SER A 98 -2.03 -7.53 -2.76
C SER A 98 -0.91 -7.93 -3.72
N VAL A 99 0.29 -7.37 -3.49
CA VAL A 99 1.54 -7.72 -4.22
C VAL A 99 2.20 -9.00 -3.68
N TRP A 100 1.56 -9.65 -2.70
CA TRP A 100 2.02 -10.91 -2.09
C TRP A 100 1.14 -12.10 -2.47
N SER A 101 0.24 -11.92 -3.43
CA SER A 101 -0.69 -12.94 -3.93
C SER A 101 0.00 -14.17 -4.58
N ASP A 102 1.32 -14.12 -4.76
CA ASP A 102 2.10 -15.11 -5.52
C ASP A 102 2.34 -16.43 -4.75
N ASP A 103 2.14 -16.47 -3.42
CA ASP A 103 2.72 -17.56 -2.62
C ASP A 103 1.78 -18.71 -2.22
N ASN A 104 0.48 -18.69 -2.55
CA ASN A 104 -0.44 -19.65 -1.90
C ASN A 104 -1.62 -20.22 -2.72
N ASN A 105 -1.76 -19.95 -4.03
CA ASN A 105 -2.72 -20.69 -4.90
C ASN A 105 -2.66 -20.23 -6.37
N GLU A 106 -2.35 -21.13 -7.31
CA GLU A 106 -2.31 -20.86 -8.76
C GLU A 106 -3.63 -20.27 -9.31
N ASN A 107 -4.78 -20.75 -8.81
CA ASN A 107 -6.09 -20.24 -9.21
C ASN A 107 -6.35 -18.78 -8.75
N LYS A 108 -5.77 -18.35 -7.63
CA LYS A 108 -5.84 -16.95 -7.19
C LYS A 108 -4.86 -16.06 -7.97
N MET A 109 -3.75 -16.65 -8.45
CA MET A 109 -2.72 -15.96 -9.23
C MET A 109 -3.23 -15.50 -10.60
N ASN A 110 -3.95 -16.36 -11.33
CA ASN A 110 -4.52 -15.98 -12.63
C ASN A 110 -5.54 -14.87 -12.48
N LYS A 111 -6.41 -14.98 -11.48
CA LYS A 111 -7.42 -13.95 -11.17
C LYS A 111 -6.80 -12.61 -10.76
N SER A 112 -5.74 -12.60 -9.96
CA SER A 112 -5.09 -11.35 -9.53
C SER A 112 -4.35 -10.65 -10.68
N LYS A 113 -3.71 -11.41 -11.57
CA LYS A 113 -3.08 -10.87 -12.79
C LYS A 113 -4.10 -10.33 -13.78
N GLU A 114 -5.22 -11.03 -13.97
CA GLU A 114 -6.33 -10.55 -14.81
C GLU A 114 -6.98 -9.28 -14.23
N LEU A 115 -7.22 -9.23 -12.91
CA LEU A 115 -7.76 -8.04 -12.24
C LEU A 115 -6.81 -6.84 -12.35
N LYS A 116 -5.49 -7.04 -12.19
CA LYS A 116 -4.51 -5.97 -12.39
C LYS A 116 -4.56 -5.39 -13.81
N LYS A 117 -4.70 -6.25 -14.83
CA LYS A 117 -4.76 -5.84 -16.24
C LYS A 117 -6.09 -5.20 -16.64
N ALA A 118 -7.21 -5.65 -16.06
CA ALA A 118 -8.54 -5.15 -16.43
C ALA A 118 -8.88 -3.78 -15.81
N ASP A 119 -8.37 -3.50 -14.61
CA ASP A 119 -8.88 -2.42 -13.76
C ASP A 119 -7.86 -1.33 -13.38
N ASN A 120 -6.67 -1.29 -14.01
CA ASN A 120 -5.56 -0.39 -13.63
C ASN A 120 -5.29 -0.41 -12.11
N CYS A 121 -5.25 -1.61 -11.52
CA CYS A 121 -5.00 -1.74 -10.09
C CYS A 121 -3.56 -1.38 -9.75
N ASN A 122 -3.33 -0.99 -8.49
CA ASN A 122 -2.04 -0.58 -7.96
C ASN A 122 -1.48 0.61 -8.73
N GLN A 123 -2.32 1.58 -9.08
CA GLN A 123 -1.95 2.84 -9.72
C GLN A 123 -2.85 3.95 -9.14
N TRP A 124 -2.28 5.15 -8.96
CA TRP A 124 -2.98 6.35 -8.49
C TRP A 124 -3.59 7.16 -9.64
#